data_AF-A0A0F9L4P2-F1
#
_entry.id   AF-A0A0F9L4P2-F1
#
_cell.length_a   1.000
_cell.length_b   1.000
_cell.length_c   1.000
_cell.angle_alpha   90.00
_cell.angle_beta   90.00
_cell.angle_gamma   90.00
#
_symmetry.space_group_name_H-M   'P 1'
#
loop_
_entity.id
_entity.type
_entity.pdbx_description
1 polymer ?
#
loop_
_entity_poly.entity_id
_entity_poly.type
_entity_poly.pdbx_seq_one_letter_code
_entity_poly.pdbx_strand_id
1 'polypeptide(L)'
;MRNGEQVQRFEQAFAKYVGAEYAIGLVNGTATLHTALVALGVKPGDRVAVPCLTMAATTLAVLHAGAVPVFVDVDPDTWLMVLPDDAGLAVPVSLYGLHWPGGGSLEVDDAAQTLRPHGDAAFTSWSFQASKHLALGEGGMLGTNDEDLARKARA
;
A
#
# COMPACT_ATOMS: atom_id res chain seq x y z
N MET A 1 -21.68 14.89 6.45
CA MET A 1 -20.38 15.42 5.98
C MET A 1 -20.55 15.95 4.57
N ARG A 2 -20.15 17.20 4.28
CA ARG A 2 -20.33 17.84 2.97
C ARG A 2 -19.44 17.28 1.84
N ASN A 3 -18.50 16.38 2.14
CA ASN A 3 -17.49 15.89 1.18
C ASN A 3 -17.69 14.43 0.72
N GLY A 4 -18.72 13.71 1.22
CA GLY A 4 -18.88 12.27 0.96
C GLY A 4 -19.05 11.91 -0.52
N GLU A 5 -19.82 12.71 -1.27
CA GLU A 5 -20.08 12.45 -2.69
C GLU A 5 -18.82 12.61 -3.55
N GLN A 6 -18.00 13.64 -3.31
CA GLN A 6 -16.79 13.86 -4.09
C GLN A 6 -15.72 12.82 -3.80
N VAL A 7 -15.60 12.39 -2.52
CA VAL A 7 -14.72 11.29 -2.14
C VAL A 7 -15.15 10.00 -2.84
N GLN A 8 -16.45 9.66 -2.79
CA GLN A 8 -16.97 8.45 -3.42
C GLN A 8 -16.79 8.46 -4.95
N ARG A 9 -17.02 9.61 -5.60
CA ARG A 9 -16.77 9.79 -7.03
C ARG A 9 -15.28 9.60 -7.37
N PHE A 10 -14.38 10.12 -6.54
CA PHE A 10 -12.95 9.96 -6.74
C PHE A 10 -12.50 8.51 -6.51
N GLU A 11 -12.96 7.86 -5.45
CA GLU A 11 -12.72 6.43 -5.21
C GLU A 11 -13.14 5.58 -6.42
N GLN A 12 -14.37 5.79 -6.94
CA GLN A 12 -14.87 5.05 -8.11
C GLN A 12 -14.06 5.32 -9.38
N ALA A 13 -13.71 6.58 -9.63
CA ALA A 13 -12.91 6.96 -10.80
C ALA A 13 -11.48 6.38 -10.70
N PHE A 14 -10.89 6.41 -9.50
CA PHE A 14 -9.55 5.89 -9.25
C PHE A 14 -9.53 4.37 -9.36
N ALA A 15 -10.47 3.65 -8.74
CA ALA A 15 -10.63 2.21 -8.86
C ALA A 15 -10.66 1.77 -10.32
N LYS A 16 -11.49 2.43 -11.14
CA LYS A 16 -11.55 2.19 -12.59
C LYS A 16 -10.22 2.48 -13.31
N TYR A 17 -9.51 3.54 -12.91
CA TYR A 17 -8.26 3.94 -13.53
C TYR A 17 -7.13 2.93 -13.27
N VAL A 18 -6.99 2.46 -12.02
CA VAL A 18 -5.96 1.49 -11.64
C VAL A 18 -6.40 0.04 -11.82
N GLY A 19 -7.66 -0.22 -12.19
CA GLY A 19 -8.18 -1.57 -12.37
C GLY A 19 -8.39 -2.36 -11.07
N ALA A 20 -8.61 -1.68 -9.94
CA ALA A 20 -9.05 -2.32 -8.70
C ALA A 20 -10.59 -2.39 -8.64
N GLU A 21 -11.16 -3.40 -8.00
CA GLU A 21 -12.61 -3.46 -7.76
C GLU A 21 -13.04 -2.44 -6.69
N TYR A 22 -12.21 -2.26 -5.66
CA TYR A 22 -12.47 -1.34 -4.55
C TYR A 22 -11.29 -0.39 -4.36
N ALA A 23 -11.60 0.89 -4.16
CA ALA A 23 -10.64 1.90 -3.75
C ALA A 23 -11.18 2.67 -2.52
N ILE A 24 -10.33 2.89 -1.52
CA ILE A 24 -10.66 3.51 -0.24
C ILE A 24 -9.77 4.73 0.00
N GLY A 25 -10.37 5.91 0.03
CA GLY A 25 -9.69 7.18 0.24
C GLY A 25 -9.28 7.38 1.70
N LEU A 26 -8.01 7.70 1.92
CA LEU A 26 -7.40 7.88 3.24
C LEU A 26 -6.62 9.19 3.31
N VAL A 27 -6.24 9.58 4.54
CA VAL A 27 -5.67 10.91 4.80
C VAL A 27 -4.24 11.11 4.31
N ASN A 28 -3.47 10.02 4.11
CA ASN A 28 -2.12 10.02 3.52
C ASN A 28 -1.68 8.58 3.18
N GLY A 29 -0.53 8.44 2.53
CA GLY A 29 0.07 7.15 2.16
C GLY A 29 0.59 6.29 3.33
N THR A 30 0.83 6.88 4.51
CA THR A 30 1.19 6.08 5.68
C THR A 30 -0.05 5.42 6.28
N ALA A 31 -1.18 6.13 6.28
CA ALA A 31 -2.46 5.65 6.77
C ALA A 31 -3.01 4.51 5.89
N THR A 32 -2.79 4.56 4.56
CA THR A 32 -3.13 3.45 3.65
C THR A 32 -2.38 2.17 4.02
N LEU A 33 -1.05 2.25 4.18
CA LEU A 33 -0.23 1.10 4.57
C LEU A 33 -0.62 0.54 5.94
N HIS A 34 -0.79 1.40 6.94
CA HIS A 34 -1.22 0.98 8.28
C HIS A 34 -2.59 0.30 8.24
N THR A 35 -3.56 0.89 7.52
CA THR A 35 -4.91 0.32 7.37
C THR A 35 -4.87 -1.04 6.68
N ALA A 36 -4.03 -1.20 5.64
CA ALA A 36 -3.85 -2.47 4.95
C ALA A 36 -3.36 -3.58 5.91
N LEU A 37 -2.34 -3.28 6.72
CA LEU A 37 -1.78 -4.22 7.69
C LEU A 37 -2.83 -4.62 8.74
N VAL A 38 -3.57 -3.66 9.29
CA VAL A 38 -4.65 -3.94 10.26
C VAL A 38 -5.77 -4.76 9.62
N ALA A 39 -6.18 -4.45 8.38
CA ALA A 39 -7.22 -5.18 7.66
C ALA A 39 -6.81 -6.62 7.31
N LEU A 40 -5.51 -6.85 7.04
CA LEU A 40 -4.91 -8.18 6.90
C LEU A 40 -4.82 -8.95 8.23
N GLY A 41 -5.11 -8.28 9.35
CA GLY A 41 -5.18 -8.90 10.66
C GLY A 41 -3.85 -8.95 11.41
N VAL A 42 -2.85 -8.18 10.99
CA VAL A 42 -1.54 -8.05 11.67
C VAL A 42 -1.72 -7.80 13.15
N LYS A 43 -0.96 -8.53 13.96
CA LYS A 43 -0.95 -8.46 15.42
C LYS A 43 0.38 -7.91 15.94
N PRO A 44 0.37 -7.35 17.17
CA PRO A 44 1.61 -6.96 17.81
C PRO A 44 2.62 -8.11 17.88
N GLY A 45 3.86 -7.85 17.46
CA GLY A 45 4.93 -8.85 17.41
C GLY A 45 5.01 -9.65 16.11
N ASP A 46 4.01 -9.58 15.21
CA ASP A 46 4.10 -10.18 13.88
C ASP A 46 5.28 -9.59 13.11
N ARG A 47 5.91 -10.40 12.26
CA ARG A 47 7.07 -10.00 11.47
C ARG A 47 6.61 -9.64 10.06
N VAL A 48 7.02 -8.47 9.57
CA VAL A 48 6.64 -7.97 8.25
C VAL A 48 7.89 -7.61 7.46
N ALA A 49 8.05 -8.22 6.29
CA ALA A 49 9.17 -7.92 5.40
C ALA A 49 9.00 -6.53 4.76
N VAL A 50 10.04 -5.71 4.81
CA VAL A 50 10.08 -4.38 4.18
C VAL A 50 11.46 -4.14 3.56
N PRO A 51 11.57 -3.43 2.42
CA PRO A 51 12.87 -3.10 1.87
C PRO A 51 13.63 -2.15 2.78
N CYS A 52 14.95 -2.34 2.89
CA CYS A 52 15.85 -1.41 3.57
C CYS A 52 15.93 -0.04 2.86
N LEU A 53 15.72 -0.02 1.54
CA LEU A 53 15.74 1.17 0.70
C LEU A 53 14.31 1.61 0.37
N THR A 54 13.73 2.49 1.19
CA THR A 54 12.43 3.13 0.96
C THR A 54 12.27 4.40 1.81
N MET A 55 11.14 5.10 1.65
CA MET A 55 10.70 6.13 2.57
C MET A 55 10.36 5.53 3.94
N ALA A 56 10.73 6.23 5.02
CA ALA A 56 10.48 5.77 6.39
C ALA A 56 9.00 5.42 6.70
N ALA A 57 8.05 6.00 5.95
CA ALA A 57 6.61 5.74 6.08
C ALA A 57 6.26 4.24 5.98
N THR A 58 6.92 3.49 5.10
CA THR A 58 6.69 2.05 4.93
C THR A 58 6.97 1.30 6.23
N THR A 59 8.15 1.53 6.83
CA THR A 59 8.54 0.93 8.12
C THR A 59 7.70 1.45 9.28
N LEU A 60 7.38 2.75 9.29
CA LEU A 60 6.55 3.35 10.35
C LEU A 60 5.14 2.77 10.37
N ALA A 61 4.55 2.44 9.21
CA ALA A 61 3.25 1.78 9.14
C ALA A 61 3.27 0.40 9.83
N VAL A 62 4.33 -0.38 9.64
CA VAL A 62 4.54 -1.66 10.32
C VAL A 62 4.65 -1.47 11.84
N LEU A 63 5.47 -0.51 12.26
CA LEU A 63 5.65 -0.20 13.69
C LEU A 63 4.35 0.30 14.34
N HIS A 64 3.58 1.14 13.65
CA HIS A 64 2.28 1.63 14.14
C HIS A 64 1.25 0.51 14.30
N ALA A 65 1.31 -0.53 13.46
CA ALA A 65 0.49 -1.74 13.62
C ALA A 65 0.95 -2.62 14.79
N GLY A 66 2.02 -2.25 15.50
CA GLY A 66 2.63 -3.02 16.60
C GLY A 66 3.52 -4.18 16.12
N ALA A 67 3.73 -4.31 14.82
CA ALA A 67 4.52 -5.36 14.21
C ALA A 67 6.02 -5.02 14.19
N VAL A 68 6.84 -6.01 13.87
CA VAL A 68 8.30 -5.94 13.79
C VAL A 68 8.72 -5.91 12.31
N PRO A 69 9.28 -4.79 11.82
CA PRO A 69 9.83 -4.75 10.46
C PRO A 69 11.06 -5.65 10.37
N VAL A 70 11.08 -6.49 9.34
CA VAL A 70 12.22 -7.32 8.96
C VAL A 70 12.77 -6.73 7.67
N PHE A 71 13.94 -6.10 7.77
CA PHE A 71 14.55 -5.48 6.60
C PHE A 71 15.07 -6.54 5.63
N VAL A 72 14.67 -6.38 4.38
CA VAL A 72 15.09 -7.19 3.24
C VAL A 72 15.88 -6.32 2.29
N ASP A 73 16.93 -6.87 1.70
CA ASP A 73 17.79 -6.15 0.77
C ASP A 73 17.10 -5.91 -0.59
N VAL A 74 17.66 -5.00 -1.37
CA VAL A 74 17.20 -4.70 -2.73
C VAL A 74 18.18 -5.23 -3.77
N ASP A 75 17.65 -5.55 -4.95
CA ASP A 75 18.48 -5.83 -6.12
C ASP A 75 19.09 -4.51 -6.63
N PRO A 76 20.42 -4.41 -6.83
CA PRO A 76 21.08 -3.16 -7.20
C PRO A 76 20.78 -2.70 -8.64
N ASP A 77 20.33 -3.59 -9.52
CA ASP A 77 19.99 -3.26 -10.91
C ASP A 77 18.54 -2.77 -11.02
N THR A 78 17.65 -3.29 -10.17
CA THR A 78 16.22 -2.92 -10.19
C THR A 78 15.80 -1.98 -9.07
N TRP A 79 16.58 -1.85 -7.99
CA TRP A 79 16.23 -1.11 -6.76
C TRP A 79 14.98 -1.63 -6.03
N LEU A 80 14.45 -2.78 -6.44
CA LEU A 80 13.29 -3.43 -5.83
C LEU A 80 13.73 -4.51 -4.85
N MET A 81 12.86 -4.82 -3.89
CA MET A 81 13.12 -5.81 -2.84
C MET A 81 13.37 -7.21 -3.43
N VAL A 82 14.36 -7.93 -2.92
CA VAL A 82 14.53 -9.36 -3.22
C VAL A 82 13.73 -10.16 -2.20
N LEU A 83 12.45 -10.43 -2.50
CA LEU A 83 11.54 -11.08 -1.55
C LEU A 83 11.88 -12.58 -1.38
N PRO A 84 12.20 -13.05 -0.16
CA PRO A 84 12.38 -14.47 0.12
C PRO A 84 11.07 -15.26 0.04
N ASP A 85 11.14 -16.51 -0.40
CA ASP A 85 9.97 -17.40 -0.53
C ASP A 85 9.21 -17.63 0.80
N ASP A 86 9.91 -17.51 1.93
CA ASP A 86 9.39 -17.73 3.29
C ASP A 86 9.06 -16.44 4.06
N ALA A 87 9.05 -15.29 3.38
CA ALA A 87 8.88 -13.99 4.02
C ALA A 87 7.50 -13.78 4.68
N GLY A 88 6.48 -14.53 4.25
CA GLY A 88 5.11 -14.38 4.73
C GLY A 88 4.49 -13.05 4.27
N LEU A 89 4.11 -12.19 5.23
CA LEU A 89 3.56 -10.86 4.93
C LEU A 89 4.68 -9.88 4.58
N ALA A 90 4.52 -9.19 3.45
CA ALA A 90 5.50 -8.23 2.96
C ALA A 90 4.86 -6.92 2.52
N VAL A 91 5.62 -5.84 2.64
CA VAL A 91 5.28 -4.52 2.07
C VAL A 91 6.35 -4.16 1.03
N PRO A 92 6.32 -4.77 -0.17
CA PRO A 92 7.19 -4.37 -1.27
C PRO A 92 6.93 -2.92 -1.66
N VAL A 93 7.94 -2.27 -2.22
CA VAL A 93 7.84 -0.86 -2.62
C VAL A 93 8.14 -0.73 -4.10
N SER A 94 7.17 -0.18 -4.82
CA SER A 94 7.29 0.26 -6.21
C SER A 94 8.06 1.60 -6.26
N LEU A 95 9.36 1.54 -5.96
CA LEU A 95 10.24 2.68 -5.69
C LEU A 95 10.57 3.48 -6.97
N TYR A 96 10.66 4.81 -6.87
CA TYR A 96 11.07 5.71 -7.96
C TYR A 96 10.25 5.63 -9.26
N GLY A 97 9.00 5.16 -9.17
CA GLY A 97 8.14 4.97 -10.34
C GLY A 97 8.29 3.60 -11.00
N LEU A 98 9.19 2.75 -10.51
CA LEU A 98 9.28 1.35 -10.90
C LEU A 98 8.06 0.57 -10.40
N HIS A 99 7.82 -0.60 -10.99
CA HIS A 99 6.69 -1.45 -10.64
C HIS A 99 7.19 -2.72 -9.96
N TRP A 100 6.68 -2.98 -8.76
CA TRP A 100 6.86 -4.27 -8.11
C TRP A 100 6.31 -5.40 -8.98
N PRO A 101 7.14 -6.36 -9.44
CA PRO A 101 6.68 -7.41 -10.35
C PRO A 101 5.86 -8.50 -9.65
N GLY A 102 5.92 -8.58 -8.32
CA GLY A 102 5.14 -9.51 -7.51
C GLY A 102 3.71 -9.01 -7.22
N GLY A 103 3.02 -9.75 -6.35
CA GLY A 103 1.63 -9.50 -6.01
C GLY A 103 0.97 -10.67 -5.29
N GLY A 104 1.66 -11.34 -4.38
CA GLY A 104 1.02 -12.40 -3.59
C GLY A 104 -0.13 -11.87 -2.72
N SER A 105 -1.08 -12.75 -2.38
CA SER A 105 -2.22 -12.46 -1.48
C SER A 105 -1.83 -12.04 -0.05
N LEU A 106 -0.54 -12.04 0.29
CA LEU A 106 0.00 -11.55 1.57
C LEU A 106 0.90 -10.34 1.37
N GLU A 107 0.82 -9.66 0.22
CA GLU A 107 1.60 -8.46 -0.05
C GLU A 107 0.73 -7.20 0.03
N VAL A 108 1.33 -6.13 0.57
CA VAL A 108 0.83 -4.76 0.46
C VAL A 108 1.80 -3.99 -0.43
N ASP A 109 1.47 -3.81 -1.71
CA ASP A 109 2.33 -3.08 -2.64
C ASP A 109 2.28 -1.57 -2.32
N ASP A 110 3.38 -1.03 -1.81
CA ASP A 110 3.58 0.40 -1.63
C ASP A 110 3.90 1.04 -2.97
N ALA A 111 2.84 1.45 -3.66
CA ALA A 111 2.84 2.21 -4.89
C ALA A 111 2.84 3.74 -4.66
N ALA A 112 3.30 4.24 -3.50
CA ALA A 112 3.25 5.67 -3.21
C ALA A 112 4.00 6.55 -4.23
N GLN A 113 4.92 5.98 -5.03
CA GLN A 113 5.71 6.71 -6.03
C GLN A 113 5.35 6.35 -7.47
N THR A 114 4.31 5.55 -7.71
CA THR A 114 3.87 5.18 -9.07
C THR A 114 2.34 5.19 -9.18
N LEU A 115 1.79 5.52 -10.35
CA LEU A 115 0.37 5.34 -10.65
C LEU A 115 0.15 4.05 -11.45
N ARG A 116 0.69 2.95 -10.92
CA ARG A 116 0.53 1.63 -11.53
C ARG A 116 -0.90 1.09 -11.39
N PRO A 117 -1.32 0.15 -12.26
CA PRO A 117 -2.50 -0.67 -12.00
C PRO A 117 -2.34 -1.49 -10.72
N HIS A 118 -3.46 -1.74 -10.05
CA HIS A 118 -3.55 -2.78 -9.03
C HIS A 118 -3.26 -4.15 -9.65
N GLY A 119 -2.47 -4.96 -8.96
CA GLY A 119 -2.12 -6.31 -9.36
C GLY A 119 -2.82 -7.35 -8.49
N ASP A 120 -2.13 -8.47 -8.27
CA ASP A 120 -2.66 -9.59 -7.47
C ASP A 120 -2.47 -9.42 -5.94
N ALA A 121 -1.77 -8.36 -5.52
CA ALA A 121 -1.50 -8.08 -4.11
C ALA A 121 -2.82 -7.92 -3.33
N ALA A 122 -2.83 -8.30 -2.05
CA ALA A 122 -4.02 -8.10 -1.21
C ALA A 122 -4.45 -6.63 -1.16
N PHE A 123 -3.45 -5.74 -1.13
CA PHE A 123 -3.66 -4.32 -1.25
C PHE A 123 -2.57 -3.65 -2.10
N THR A 124 -2.94 -2.58 -2.79
CA THR A 124 -1.98 -1.60 -3.31
C THR A 124 -2.26 -0.24 -2.68
N SER A 125 -1.21 0.42 -2.21
CA SER A 125 -1.26 1.69 -1.49
C SER A 125 -0.68 2.81 -2.34
N TRP A 126 -1.45 3.89 -2.54
CA TRP A 126 -0.99 5.10 -3.23
C TRP A 126 -0.97 6.29 -2.28
N SER A 127 -0.07 7.24 -2.57
CA SER A 127 0.05 8.52 -1.88
C SER A 127 -0.30 9.65 -2.85
N PHE A 128 -1.02 10.65 -2.32
CA PHE A 128 -1.34 11.91 -3.01
C PHE A 128 -0.71 13.12 -2.33
N GLN A 129 0.40 12.89 -1.62
CA GLN A 129 1.21 13.96 -1.04
C GLN A 129 1.70 14.91 -2.15
N ALA A 130 1.95 16.17 -1.81
CA ALA A 130 2.23 17.26 -2.75
C ALA A 130 3.33 16.99 -3.81
N SER A 131 4.28 16.09 -3.58
CA SER A 131 5.33 15.75 -4.55
C SER A 131 5.08 14.47 -5.36
N LYS A 132 3.93 13.81 -5.19
CA LYS A 132 3.56 12.61 -5.95
C LYS A 132 3.04 12.96 -7.35
N HIS A 133 3.06 11.98 -8.27
CA HIS A 133 2.60 12.13 -9.64
C HIS A 133 1.15 12.65 -9.75
N LEU A 134 0.27 12.20 -8.85
CA LEU A 134 -1.04 12.78 -8.63
C LEU A 134 -1.06 13.37 -7.21
N ALA A 135 -1.07 14.69 -7.11
CA ALA A 135 -0.99 15.41 -5.83
C ALA A 135 -2.33 16.05 -5.46
N LEU A 136 -2.75 15.86 -4.21
CA LEU A 136 -3.96 16.46 -3.62
C LEU A 136 -3.62 17.26 -2.34
N GLY A 137 -2.37 17.69 -2.20
CA GLY A 137 -1.83 18.28 -0.97
C GLY A 137 -1.41 17.18 0.00
N GLU A 138 -2.39 16.55 0.64
CA GLU A 138 -2.25 15.32 1.42
C GLU A 138 -3.40 14.37 1.08
N GLY A 139 -3.11 13.07 1.08
CA GLY A 139 -4.10 12.05 0.77
C GLY A 139 -3.45 10.71 0.42
N GLY A 140 -4.26 9.67 0.39
CA GLY A 140 -3.86 8.35 -0.08
C GLY A 140 -5.07 7.58 -0.59
N MET A 141 -4.78 6.52 -1.33
CA MET A 141 -5.79 5.56 -1.77
C MET A 141 -5.29 4.17 -1.45
N LEU A 142 -6.18 3.31 -0.97
CA LEU A 142 -5.93 1.89 -0.80
C LEU A 142 -6.83 1.12 -1.76
N GLY A 143 -6.26 0.28 -2.61
CA GLY A 143 -7.01 -0.55 -3.58
C GLY A 143 -6.92 -2.02 -3.27
N THR A 144 -7.99 -2.76 -3.53
CA THR A 144 -8.08 -4.21 -3.40
C THR A 144 -9.17 -4.77 -4.33
N ASN A 145 -9.06 -6.05 -4.67
CA ASN A 145 -10.10 -6.82 -5.36
C ASN A 145 -10.90 -7.72 -4.43
N ASP A 146 -10.66 -7.67 -3.11
CA ASP A 146 -11.34 -8.51 -2.13
C ASP A 146 -12.36 -7.67 -1.32
N GLU A 147 -13.64 -8.05 -1.39
CA GLU A 147 -14.73 -7.34 -0.73
C GLU A 147 -14.61 -7.35 0.80
N ASP A 148 -14.14 -8.46 1.38
CA ASP A 148 -13.96 -8.58 2.82
C ASP A 148 -12.82 -7.71 3.34
N LEU A 149 -11.71 -7.65 2.60
CA LEU A 149 -10.61 -6.73 2.86
C LEU A 149 -11.04 -5.26 2.70
N ALA A 150 -11.79 -4.94 1.65
CA ALA A 150 -12.34 -3.60 1.44
C ALA A 150 -13.26 -3.18 2.61
N ARG A 151 -14.10 -4.11 3.10
CA ARG A 151 -14.97 -3.87 4.26
C ARG A 151 -14.16 -3.63 5.53
N LYS A 152 -13.13 -4.44 5.80
CA LYS A 152 -12.26 -4.27 6.97
C LYS A 152 -11.49 -2.94 6.93
N ALA A 153 -11.03 -2.52 5.76
CA ALA A 153 -10.30 -1.26 5.58
C ALA A 153 -11.17 -0.01 5.77
N ARG A 154 -12.51 -0.14 5.72
CA ARG A 154 -13.46 0.96 5.96
C ARG A 154 -13.98 1.03 7.40
N ALA A 155 -13.70 0.03 8.23
CA ALA A 155 -14.17 -0.08 9.62
C ALA A 155 -13.33 0.78 10.57
#